data_AF-A0A164CEK0-F1
#
_entry.id   AF-A0A164CEK0-F1
#
_cell.length_a   1.000
_cell.length_b   1.000
_cell.length_c   1.000
_cell.angle_alpha   90.00
_cell.angle_beta   90.00
_cell.angle_gamma   90.00
#
_symmetry.space_group_name_H-M   'P 1'
#
loop_
_entity.id
_entity.type
_entity.pdbx_description
1 polymer ?
#
loop_
_entity_poly.entity_id
_entity_poly.type
_entity_poly.pdbx_seq_one_letter_code
_entity_poly.pdbx_strand_id
1 'polypeptide(L)'
;MALAGCAPQTFPAAGPPSPPERGAAGSAEELADPDPSFAAHFTDPIYDDPAGEFAPFGSDEGADLLAEWSERRDELDADSTVAELIGTADGAAEIFSLLDARDASGVPLPGEGVDAATIIVGAAFTLLRLTGHIDAPGREHAMRALDVLIDRYGPQEDLLRQRQDLDAWRR
;
A
#
# COMPACT_ATOMS: atom_id res chain seq x y z
N MET A 1 -33.03 67.56 -41.16
CA MET A 1 -34.04 66.51 -40.93
C MET A 1 -33.28 65.29 -40.43
N ALA A 2 -33.50 64.92 -39.17
CA ALA A 2 -32.69 63.93 -38.45
C ALA A 2 -33.17 62.49 -38.71
N LEU A 3 -32.22 61.59 -38.94
CA LEU A 3 -32.35 60.12 -38.86
C LEU A 3 -31.03 59.64 -38.24
N ALA A 4 -31.03 59.12 -37.00
CA ALA A 4 -31.00 57.68 -36.68
C ALA A 4 -29.85 56.98 -37.44
N GLY A 5 -28.83 56.38 -36.84
CA GLY A 5 -28.66 55.68 -35.57
C GLY A 5 -27.51 54.66 -35.78
N CYS A 6 -27.14 53.95 -34.71
CA CYS A 6 -26.09 52.90 -34.62
C CYS A 6 -24.63 53.37 -34.52
N ALA A 7 -24.14 53.40 -33.28
CA ALA A 7 -22.72 53.31 -32.95
C ALA A 7 -22.22 51.86 -33.17
N PRO A 8 -20.98 51.63 -33.63
CA PRO A 8 -20.39 50.31 -33.62
C PRO A 8 -20.02 49.91 -32.17
N GLN A 9 -20.59 48.81 -31.68
CA GLN A 9 -20.09 48.15 -30.48
C GLN A 9 -18.72 47.54 -30.78
N THR A 10 -17.69 48.04 -30.12
CA THR A 10 -16.39 47.39 -30.03
C THR A 10 -16.52 46.20 -29.08
N PHE A 11 -16.48 44.98 -29.61
CA PHE A 11 -16.28 43.79 -28.79
C PHE A 11 -14.80 43.77 -28.35
N PRO A 12 -14.49 43.55 -27.06
CA PRO A 12 -13.12 43.28 -26.68
C PRO A 12 -12.67 42.01 -27.38
N ALA A 13 -11.48 42.05 -27.98
CA ALA A 13 -10.83 40.87 -28.52
C ALA A 13 -10.72 39.83 -27.41
N ALA A 14 -11.34 38.67 -27.60
CA ALA A 14 -11.09 37.51 -26.76
C ALA A 14 -9.59 37.23 -26.81
N GLY A 15 -8.92 37.37 -25.67
CA GLY A 15 -7.57 36.84 -25.50
C GLY A 15 -7.58 35.34 -25.83
N PRO A 16 -6.43 34.77 -26.23
CA PRO A 16 -6.35 33.34 -26.48
C PRO A 16 -6.87 32.59 -25.23
N PRO A 17 -7.62 31.49 -25.40
CA PRO A 17 -8.05 30.71 -24.25
C PRO A 17 -6.82 30.33 -23.45
N SER A 18 -6.88 30.57 -22.13
CA SER A 18 -5.91 30.00 -21.21
C SER A 18 -5.74 28.52 -21.52
N PRO A 19 -4.51 27.98 -21.55
CA PRO A 19 -4.35 26.54 -21.65
C PRO A 19 -5.18 25.91 -20.54
N PRO A 20 -5.81 24.73 -20.78
CA PRO A 20 -6.44 24.01 -19.68
C PRO A 20 -5.42 23.94 -18.57
N GLU A 21 -5.81 24.36 -17.36
CA GLU A 21 -5.03 24.06 -16.19
C GLU A 21 -4.74 22.57 -16.29
N ARG A 22 -3.47 22.25 -16.54
CA ARG A 22 -2.97 20.91 -16.33
C ARG A 22 -3.18 20.73 -14.84
N GLY A 23 -4.34 20.18 -14.48
CA GLY A 23 -4.57 19.54 -13.21
C GLY A 23 -3.29 18.78 -12.95
N ALA A 24 -2.69 19.10 -11.80
CA ALA A 24 -1.38 18.66 -11.39
C ALA A 24 -1.11 17.28 -11.95
N ALA A 25 0.00 17.12 -12.67
CA ALA A 25 0.63 15.81 -12.71
C ALA A 25 0.63 15.34 -11.26
N GLY A 26 -0.13 14.28 -10.96
CA GLY A 26 -0.22 13.71 -9.63
C GLY A 26 1.22 13.48 -9.18
N SER A 27 1.67 14.36 -8.29
CA SER A 27 2.92 14.23 -7.58
C SER A 27 2.87 12.86 -6.90
N ALA A 28 3.93 12.07 -7.01
CA ALA A 28 4.19 10.83 -6.28
C ALA A 28 3.06 10.42 -5.32
N GLU A 29 2.31 9.36 -5.67
CA GLU A 29 1.17 8.85 -4.90
C GLU A 29 1.39 8.99 -3.39
N GLU A 30 0.74 9.98 -2.79
CA GLU A 30 0.90 10.31 -1.38
C GLU A 30 0.20 9.24 -0.57
N LEU A 31 0.97 8.41 0.14
CA LEU A 31 0.44 7.33 0.97
C LEU A 31 -0.42 7.92 2.09
N ALA A 32 -1.43 7.15 2.52
CA ALA A 32 -2.30 7.57 3.60
C ALA A 32 -1.52 7.90 4.89
N ASP A 33 -2.03 8.88 5.64
CA ASP A 33 -1.44 9.32 6.91
C ASP A 33 -1.34 8.16 7.91
N PRO A 34 -0.12 7.83 8.40
CA PRO A 34 0.08 6.72 9.32
C PRO A 34 -0.51 7.02 10.70
N ASP A 35 -0.89 5.97 11.42
CA ASP A 35 -1.15 6.04 12.86
C ASP A 35 0.09 6.57 13.60
N PRO A 36 -0.05 7.42 14.64
CA PRO A 36 1.08 7.94 15.38
C PRO A 36 2.00 6.87 15.96
N SER A 37 1.46 5.70 16.31
CA SER A 37 2.22 4.56 16.82
C SER A 37 3.10 3.95 15.73
N PHE A 38 2.56 3.84 14.52
CA PHE A 38 3.32 3.39 13.35
C PHE A 38 4.46 4.36 13.06
N ALA A 39 4.14 5.64 12.88
CA ALA A 39 5.10 6.68 12.56
C ALA A 39 6.23 6.83 13.59
N ALA A 40 5.94 6.54 14.88
CA ALA A 40 6.93 6.61 15.94
C ALA A 40 7.91 5.43 15.95
N HIS A 41 7.55 4.29 15.36
CA HIS A 41 8.35 3.06 15.39
C HIS A 41 9.01 2.77 14.04
N PHE A 42 8.23 2.83 12.96
CA PHE A 42 8.64 2.53 11.60
C PHE A 42 9.14 3.82 10.93
N THR A 43 10.34 4.26 11.31
CA THR A 43 10.89 5.57 10.91
C THR A 43 11.81 5.52 9.69
N ASP A 44 12.09 4.33 9.17
CA ASP A 44 12.95 4.17 8.00
C ASP A 44 12.21 4.63 6.71
N PRO A 45 12.86 5.36 5.78
CA PRO A 45 12.18 5.89 4.59
C PRO A 45 11.49 4.85 3.71
N ILE A 46 11.86 3.57 3.79
CA ILE A 46 11.21 2.50 3.02
C ILE A 46 9.71 2.40 3.29
N TYR A 47 9.23 2.84 4.46
CA TYR A 47 7.80 2.80 4.81
C TYR A 47 6.97 3.86 4.10
N ASP A 48 7.63 4.82 3.46
CA ASP A 48 7.02 5.90 2.68
C ASP A 48 7.51 5.90 1.22
N ASP A 49 8.13 4.81 0.75
CA ASP A 49 8.64 4.68 -0.62
C ASP A 49 7.73 3.81 -1.49
N PRO A 50 6.76 4.39 -2.24
CA PRO A 50 5.89 3.63 -3.15
C PRO A 50 6.61 3.14 -4.41
N ALA A 51 7.86 3.54 -4.65
CA ALA A 51 8.64 3.09 -5.81
C ALA A 51 9.67 1.99 -5.46
N GLY A 52 9.81 1.67 -4.18
CA GLY A 52 10.75 0.66 -3.70
C GLY A 52 10.21 -0.75 -3.95
N GLU A 53 10.85 -1.52 -4.86
CA GLU A 53 10.42 -2.89 -5.21
C GLU A 53 10.22 -3.81 -4.00
N PHE A 54 10.98 -3.58 -2.91
CA PHE A 54 10.88 -4.37 -1.68
C PHE A 54 10.24 -3.60 -0.53
N ALA A 55 9.84 -2.34 -0.72
CA ALA A 55 9.08 -1.58 0.28
C ALA A 55 7.69 -2.21 0.46
N PRO A 56 7.09 -2.15 1.66
CA PRO A 56 5.81 -2.82 1.93
C PRO A 56 4.64 -2.28 1.09
N PHE A 57 4.78 -1.07 0.53
CA PHE A 57 3.78 -0.43 -0.33
C PHE A 57 4.30 -0.15 -1.74
N GLY A 58 5.47 -0.69 -2.11
CA GLY A 58 6.02 -0.55 -3.45
C GLY A 58 5.71 -1.71 -4.39
N SER A 59 5.11 -2.79 -3.88
CA SER A 59 4.48 -3.83 -4.71
C SER A 59 3.03 -3.46 -5.02
N ASP A 60 2.51 -3.97 -6.15
CA ASP A 60 1.12 -3.77 -6.56
C ASP A 60 0.16 -4.24 -5.45
N GLU A 61 0.40 -5.40 -4.83
CA GLU A 61 -0.47 -5.93 -3.76
C GLU A 61 -0.46 -5.06 -2.50
N GLY A 62 0.71 -4.54 -2.11
CA GLY A 62 0.84 -3.67 -0.94
C GLY A 62 0.20 -2.30 -1.17
N ALA A 63 0.40 -1.73 -2.35
CA ALA A 63 -0.21 -0.47 -2.77
C ALA A 63 -1.74 -0.58 -2.83
N ASP A 64 -2.26 -1.64 -3.46
CA ASP A 64 -3.70 -1.87 -3.61
C ASP A 64 -4.38 -2.05 -2.24
N LEU A 65 -3.78 -2.84 -1.33
CA LEU A 65 -4.31 -3.02 0.03
C LEU A 65 -4.32 -1.70 0.81
N LEU A 66 -3.24 -0.93 0.74
CA LEU A 66 -3.19 0.36 1.42
C LEU A 66 -4.24 1.32 0.84
N ALA A 67 -4.36 1.40 -0.48
CA ALA A 67 -5.33 2.26 -1.14
C ALA A 67 -6.78 1.90 -0.75
N GLU A 68 -7.14 0.61 -0.86
CA GLU A 68 -8.48 0.12 -0.52
C GLU A 68 -8.84 0.41 0.95
N TRP A 69 -7.98 0.01 1.87
CA TRP A 69 -8.28 0.12 3.30
C TRP A 69 -8.16 1.55 3.83
N SER A 70 -7.41 2.43 3.15
CA SER A 70 -7.37 3.85 3.49
C SER A 70 -8.72 4.53 3.24
N GLU A 71 -9.43 4.18 2.17
CA GLU A 71 -10.78 4.71 1.89
C GLU A 71 -11.82 4.27 2.91
N ARG A 72 -11.56 3.14 3.59
CA ARG A 72 -12.44 2.49 4.55
C ARG A 72 -11.83 2.42 5.94
N ARG A 73 -10.90 3.33 6.27
CA ARG A 73 -10.16 3.34 7.54
C ARG A 73 -11.06 3.33 8.76
N ASP A 74 -12.25 3.96 8.67
CA ASP A 74 -13.25 4.00 9.74
C ASP A 74 -13.88 2.63 10.06
N GLU A 75 -13.69 1.62 9.21
CA GLU A 75 -14.10 0.23 9.45
C GLU A 75 -13.06 -0.58 10.23
N LEU A 76 -11.84 -0.05 10.39
CA LEU A 76 -10.77 -0.70 11.12
C LEU A 76 -10.78 -0.30 12.59
N ASP A 77 -10.51 -1.27 13.45
CA ASP A 77 -10.41 -1.09 14.89
C ASP A 77 -9.28 -1.94 15.50
N ALA A 78 -9.23 -1.98 16.82
CA ALA A 78 -8.19 -2.70 17.56
C ALA A 78 -8.34 -4.23 17.50
N ASP A 79 -9.49 -4.75 17.06
CA ASP A 79 -9.73 -6.18 16.89
C ASP A 79 -9.55 -6.62 15.43
N SER A 80 -9.37 -5.67 14.50
CA SER A 80 -9.08 -5.94 13.09
C SER A 80 -7.80 -6.76 12.91
N THR A 81 -7.83 -7.67 11.95
CA THR A 81 -6.79 -8.69 11.72
C THR A 81 -6.22 -8.64 10.31
N VAL A 82 -4.99 -9.14 10.14
CA VAL A 82 -4.38 -9.31 8.81
C VAL A 82 -5.24 -10.20 7.91
N ALA A 83 -5.89 -11.21 8.48
CA ALA A 83 -6.78 -12.11 7.73
C ALA A 83 -7.98 -11.37 7.12
N GLU A 84 -8.57 -10.41 7.85
CA GLU A 84 -9.67 -9.59 7.33
C GLU A 84 -9.22 -8.66 6.20
N LEU A 85 -7.99 -8.14 6.28
CA LEU A 85 -7.43 -7.29 5.22
C LEU A 85 -7.18 -8.05 3.91
N ILE A 86 -6.73 -9.31 4.01
CA ILE A 86 -6.53 -10.19 2.85
C ILE A 86 -7.87 -10.58 2.20
N GLY A 87 -8.96 -10.61 2.97
CA GLY A 87 -10.31 -10.84 2.47
C GLY A 87 -11.16 -11.67 3.41
N THR A 88 -11.85 -12.68 2.88
CA THR A 88 -12.61 -13.62 3.72
C THR A 88 -11.67 -14.52 4.52
N ALA A 89 -12.12 -15.02 5.67
CA ALA A 89 -11.33 -15.96 6.47
C ALA A 89 -10.86 -17.19 5.68
N ASP A 90 -11.71 -17.70 4.77
CA ASP A 90 -11.35 -18.81 3.87
C ASP A 90 -10.28 -18.39 2.84
N GLY A 91 -10.36 -17.17 2.30
CA GLY A 91 -9.36 -16.63 1.38
C GLY A 91 -8.02 -16.38 2.07
N ALA A 92 -8.03 -15.85 3.29
CA ALA A 92 -6.80 -15.68 4.09
C ALA A 92 -6.16 -17.03 4.42
N ALA A 93 -6.94 -18.05 4.76
CA ALA A 93 -6.43 -19.39 5.01
C ALA A 93 -5.77 -20.01 3.76
N GLU A 94 -6.35 -19.79 2.58
CA GLU A 94 -5.74 -20.20 1.31
C GLU A 94 -4.39 -19.51 1.10
N ILE A 95 -4.33 -18.17 1.22
CA ILE A 95 -3.09 -17.40 1.08
C ILE A 95 -2.02 -17.84 2.10
N PHE A 96 -2.38 -18.02 3.37
CA PHE A 96 -1.44 -18.51 4.39
C PHE A 96 -0.92 -19.91 4.08
N SER A 97 -1.74 -20.77 3.49
CA SER A 97 -1.30 -22.12 3.08
C SER A 97 -0.30 -22.08 1.92
N LEU A 98 -0.37 -21.04 1.08
CA LEU A 98 0.50 -20.90 -0.10
C LEU A 98 1.94 -20.54 0.26
N LEU A 99 2.18 -19.92 1.43
CA LEU A 99 3.54 -19.64 1.94
C LEU A 99 4.44 -20.88 1.96
N ASP A 100 3.85 -22.04 2.26
CA ASP A 100 4.55 -23.33 2.36
C ASP A 100 4.24 -24.27 1.20
N ALA A 101 3.61 -23.77 0.13
CA ALA A 101 3.14 -24.62 -0.95
C ALA A 101 4.31 -25.39 -1.57
N ARG A 102 4.14 -26.71 -1.59
CA ARG A 102 5.12 -27.65 -2.14
C ARG A 102 4.42 -28.58 -3.10
N ASP A 103 5.12 -28.96 -4.16
CA ASP A 103 4.68 -30.02 -5.04
C ASP A 103 4.67 -31.39 -4.31
N ALA A 104 4.19 -32.41 -4.99
CA ALA A 104 4.12 -33.78 -4.45
C ALA A 104 5.50 -34.36 -4.08
N SER A 105 6.60 -33.74 -4.53
CA SER A 105 7.97 -34.13 -4.19
C SER A 105 8.58 -33.34 -3.03
N GLY A 106 7.85 -32.36 -2.48
CA GLY A 106 8.28 -31.50 -1.38
C GLY A 106 9.07 -30.27 -1.84
N VAL A 107 9.16 -30.02 -3.15
CA VAL A 107 9.83 -28.84 -3.72
C VAL A 107 8.86 -27.66 -3.67
N PRO A 108 9.27 -26.47 -3.20
CA PRO A 108 8.42 -25.29 -3.20
C PRO A 108 7.84 -24.99 -4.59
N LEU A 109 6.54 -24.71 -4.65
CA LEU A 109 5.91 -24.33 -5.92
C LEU A 109 6.49 -22.98 -6.39
N PRO A 110 6.86 -22.86 -7.67
CA PRO A 110 7.45 -21.63 -8.18
C PRO A 110 6.41 -20.51 -8.20
N GLY A 111 6.73 -19.36 -7.59
CA GLY A 111 5.88 -18.16 -7.61
C GLY A 111 4.89 -18.10 -6.46
N GLU A 112 4.15 -19.19 -6.19
CA GLU A 112 3.02 -19.16 -5.26
C GLU A 112 3.35 -18.70 -3.84
N GLY A 113 4.45 -19.19 -3.27
CA GLY A 113 4.87 -18.76 -1.93
C GLY A 113 5.37 -17.31 -1.87
N VAL A 114 5.88 -16.80 -2.98
CA VAL A 114 6.37 -15.42 -3.09
C VAL A 114 5.20 -14.46 -3.21
N ASP A 115 4.23 -14.76 -4.09
CA ASP A 115 3.04 -13.94 -4.28
C ASP A 115 2.24 -13.88 -2.96
N ALA A 116 2.06 -15.02 -2.30
CA ALA A 116 1.44 -15.08 -0.98
C ALA A 116 2.22 -14.25 0.07
N ALA A 117 3.55 -14.33 0.07
CA ALA A 117 4.37 -13.55 1.00
C ALA A 117 4.21 -12.04 0.78
N THR A 118 4.20 -11.58 -0.47
CA THR A 118 3.99 -10.17 -0.82
C THR A 118 2.63 -9.67 -0.32
N ILE A 119 1.56 -10.44 -0.54
CA ILE A 119 0.20 -10.11 -0.05
C ILE A 119 0.17 -9.99 1.47
N ILE A 120 0.76 -10.96 2.18
CA ILE A 120 0.75 -11.00 3.65
C ILE A 120 1.53 -9.82 4.24
N VAL A 121 2.70 -9.50 3.67
CA VAL A 121 3.50 -8.34 4.10
C VAL A 121 2.74 -7.05 3.84
N GLY A 122 2.17 -6.87 2.65
CA GLY A 122 1.35 -5.70 2.32
C GLY A 122 0.16 -5.52 3.27
N ALA A 123 -0.57 -6.60 3.58
CA ALA A 123 -1.69 -6.57 4.51
C ALA A 123 -1.25 -6.22 5.93
N ALA A 124 -0.18 -6.84 6.43
CA ALA A 124 0.34 -6.59 7.76
C ALA A 124 0.79 -5.14 7.95
N PHE A 125 1.55 -4.59 7.00
CA PHE A 125 1.99 -3.21 7.08
C PHE A 125 0.85 -2.21 6.82
N THR A 126 -0.15 -2.56 6.01
CA THR A 126 -1.38 -1.76 5.88
C THR A 126 -2.12 -1.66 7.21
N LEU A 127 -2.37 -2.78 7.89
CA LEU A 127 -3.05 -2.76 9.20
C LEU A 127 -2.26 -1.95 10.22
N LEU A 128 -0.95 -2.18 10.31
CA LEU A 128 -0.05 -1.45 11.18
C LEU A 128 -0.07 0.05 10.87
N ARG A 129 0.02 0.44 9.58
CA ARG A 129 0.04 1.84 9.16
C ARG A 129 -1.27 2.53 9.51
N LEU A 130 -2.42 1.90 9.30
CA LEU A 130 -3.71 2.55 9.48
C LEU A 130 -4.21 2.55 10.93
N THR A 131 -3.83 1.55 11.73
CA THR A 131 -4.37 1.36 13.09
C THR A 131 -3.32 1.40 14.20
N GLY A 132 -2.03 1.25 13.87
CA GLY A 132 -0.98 1.10 14.88
C GLY A 132 -1.13 -0.19 15.70
N HIS A 133 -1.80 -1.22 15.15
CA HIS A 133 -2.01 -2.53 15.75
C HIS A 133 -1.75 -3.64 14.72
N ILE A 134 -1.43 -4.85 15.22
CA ILE A 134 -1.42 -6.08 14.43
C ILE A 134 -1.79 -7.26 15.33
N ASP A 135 -2.65 -8.15 14.84
CA ASP A 135 -3.01 -9.35 15.58
C ASP A 135 -1.83 -10.34 15.64
N ALA A 136 -1.75 -11.14 16.71
CA ALA A 136 -0.62 -12.05 16.92
C ALA A 136 -0.44 -13.09 15.78
N PRO A 137 -1.51 -13.75 15.28
CA PRO A 137 -1.40 -14.60 14.10
C PRO A 137 -0.91 -13.85 12.86
N GLY A 138 -1.46 -12.66 12.58
CA GLY A 138 -1.04 -11.81 11.47
C GLY A 138 0.44 -11.46 11.51
N ARG A 139 0.95 -11.10 12.69
CA ARG A 139 2.38 -10.81 12.89
C ARG A 139 3.26 -12.04 12.64
N GLU A 140 2.84 -13.23 13.11
CA GLU A 140 3.58 -14.48 12.87
C GLU A 140 3.68 -14.80 11.38
N HIS A 141 2.57 -14.67 10.65
CA HIS A 141 2.56 -14.89 9.20
C HIS A 141 3.38 -13.85 8.45
N ALA A 142 3.35 -12.58 8.86
CA ALA A 142 4.17 -11.53 8.26
C ALA A 142 5.68 -11.76 8.47
N MET A 143 6.08 -12.19 9.67
CA MET A 143 7.48 -12.56 9.93
C MET A 143 7.93 -13.72 9.04
N ARG A 144 7.07 -14.72 8.86
CA ARG A 144 7.35 -15.86 7.98
C ARG A 144 7.38 -15.48 6.50
N ALA A 145 6.48 -14.61 6.08
CA ALA A 145 6.45 -14.08 4.71
C ALA A 145 7.73 -13.31 4.39
N LEU A 146 8.21 -12.47 5.32
CA LEU A 146 9.50 -11.80 5.17
C LEU A 146 10.67 -12.79 5.05
N ASP A 147 10.67 -13.88 5.82
CA ASP A 147 11.66 -14.95 5.69
C ASP A 147 11.61 -15.60 4.29
N VAL A 148 10.42 -15.84 3.73
CA VAL A 148 10.26 -16.37 2.36
C VAL A 148 10.81 -15.41 1.30
N LEU A 149 10.53 -14.12 1.42
CA LEU A 149 11.05 -13.11 0.49
C LEU A 149 12.58 -13.00 0.58
N ILE A 150 13.14 -13.01 1.79
CA ILE A 150 14.60 -12.99 2.01
C ILE A 150 15.26 -14.24 1.42
N ASP A 151 14.67 -15.42 1.60
CA ASP A 151 15.19 -16.66 1.02
C ASP A 151 15.17 -16.63 -0.52
N ARG A 152 14.13 -16.02 -1.10
CA ARG A 152 13.94 -15.96 -2.56
C ARG A 152 14.87 -14.95 -3.24
N TYR A 153 14.98 -13.76 -2.66
CA TYR A 153 15.65 -12.60 -3.27
C TYR A 153 17.02 -12.31 -2.64
N GLY A 154 17.37 -13.01 -1.57
CA GLY A 154 18.55 -12.71 -0.76
C GLY A 154 18.27 -11.61 0.27
N PRO A 155 19.29 -11.25 1.07
CA PRO A 155 19.19 -10.28 2.15
C PRO A 155 19.14 -8.83 1.64
N GLN A 156 18.04 -8.48 0.98
CA GLN A 156 17.77 -7.09 0.57
C GLN A 156 17.64 -6.20 1.81
N GLU A 157 18.19 -4.99 1.75
CA GLU A 157 18.23 -4.09 2.91
C GLU A 157 16.82 -3.77 3.43
N ASP A 158 15.88 -3.51 2.53
CA ASP A 158 14.49 -3.17 2.85
C ASP A 158 13.75 -4.33 3.54
N LEU A 159 13.96 -5.57 3.07
CA LEU A 159 13.34 -6.77 3.67
C LEU A 159 13.91 -7.04 5.07
N LEU A 160 15.23 -6.88 5.23
CA LEU A 160 15.88 -7.02 6.54
C LEU A 160 15.40 -5.95 7.53
N ARG A 161 15.24 -4.70 7.06
CA ARG A 161 14.70 -3.60 7.86
C ARG A 161 13.27 -3.90 8.31
N GLN A 162 12.38 -4.27 7.38
CA GLN A 162 11.00 -4.65 7.70
C GLN A 162 10.94 -5.73 8.76
N ARG A 163 11.73 -6.79 8.60
CA ARG A 163 11.78 -7.90 9.54
C ARG A 163 12.29 -7.48 10.92
N GLN A 164 13.36 -6.68 10.96
CA GLN A 164 13.92 -6.18 12.22
C GLN A 164 12.90 -5.32 12.97
N ASP A 165 12.24 -4.41 12.28
CA ASP A 165 11.33 -3.46 12.91
C ASP A 165 10.04 -4.15 13.35
N LEU A 166 9.54 -5.14 12.59
CA LEU A 166 8.40 -5.97 12.98
C LEU A 166 8.73 -6.90 14.17
N ASP A 167 9.95 -7.41 14.27
CA ASP A 167 10.41 -8.15 15.46
C ASP A 167 10.49 -7.25 16.70
N ALA A 168 10.94 -6.01 16.51
CA ALA A 168 11.02 -5.01 17.58
C ALA A 168 9.65 -4.46 18.01
N TRP A 169 8.59 -4.67 17.23
CA TRP A 169 7.23 -4.21 17.55
C TRP A 169 6.65 -4.95 18.77
N ARG A 170 6.07 -4.19 19.72
CA ARG A 170 5.59 -4.72 21.02
C ARG A 170 4.19 -4.26 21.43
N ARG A 171 3.43 -3.64 20.53
CA ARG A 171 2.07 -3.20 20.81
C ARG A 171 1.06 -4.20 20.27
#